data_AF-A0A2E4TGP7-F1
#
_entry.id   AF-A0A2E4TGP7-F1
#
_cell.length_a   1.000
_cell.length_b   1.000
_cell.length_c   1.000
_cell.angle_alpha   90.00
_cell.angle_beta   90.00
_cell.angle_gamma   90.00
#
_symmetry.space_group_name_H-M   'P 1'
#
loop_
_entity.id
_entity.type
_entity.pdbx_description
1 polymer ?
#
loop_
_entity_poly.entity_id
_entity_poly.type
_entity_poly.pdbx_seq_one_letter_code
_entity_poly.pdbx_strand_id
1 'polypeptide(L)'
;MSASDHAKPIYLGQQPYHAADTSSSGQEITLEGETYYKISAVDRMRPFFMSIVSHSDHWMFIASNGGLSAGRKNSDFALFPYYTDDKITEAAETTGSKTIVLVDSGQHRLLWQPLSDQNKGVYRIERNLYKNAFGNKVIFEEVNHDLGLTFQYQWAASERYGFVRHAKLTAT
;
A
#
# COMPACT_ATOMS: atom_id res chain seq x y z
N MET A 1 35.78 -4.92 -15.56
CA MET A 1 35.34 -4.03 -16.65
C MET A 1 34.23 -4.74 -17.41
N SER A 2 32.98 -4.30 -17.32
CA SER A 2 32.01 -4.54 -18.40
C SER A 2 30.81 -3.61 -18.26
N ALA A 3 30.62 -2.84 -19.34
CA ALA A 3 29.44 -2.06 -19.71
C ALA A 3 28.89 -1.08 -18.66
N SER A 4 29.44 0.13 -18.67
CA SER A 4 28.68 1.33 -18.32
C SER A 4 27.46 1.40 -19.23
N ASP A 5 26.31 1.04 -18.68
CA ASP A 5 25.02 1.00 -19.37
C ASP A 5 24.58 2.45 -19.66
N HIS A 6 25.02 2.99 -20.79
CA HIS A 6 24.54 4.28 -21.31
C HIS A 6 23.16 4.11 -21.96
N ALA A 7 22.21 3.55 -21.23
CA ALA A 7 20.82 3.54 -21.63
C ALA A 7 20.30 4.99 -21.60
N LYS A 8 19.73 5.45 -22.72
CA LYS A 8 19.09 6.77 -22.76
C LYS A 8 17.94 6.80 -21.74
N PRO A 9 17.83 7.84 -20.90
CA PRO A 9 16.74 7.93 -19.94
C PRO A 9 15.37 7.96 -20.63
N ILE A 10 14.42 7.21 -20.08
CA ILE A 10 13.02 7.22 -20.51
C ILE A 10 12.32 8.39 -19.82
N TYR A 11 11.46 9.11 -20.54
CA TYR A 11 10.65 10.19 -19.98
C TYR A 11 9.17 9.91 -20.16
N LEU A 12 8.38 10.24 -19.14
CA LEU A 12 6.93 10.33 -19.20
C LEU A 12 6.57 11.83 -19.27
N GLY A 13 6.35 12.33 -20.49
CA GLY A 13 6.23 13.77 -20.73
C GLY A 13 7.54 14.49 -20.42
N GLN A 14 7.54 15.37 -19.42
CA GLN A 14 8.72 16.11 -18.98
C GLN A 14 9.42 15.48 -17.76
N GLN A 15 8.85 14.42 -17.17
CA GLN A 15 9.42 13.77 -15.98
C GLN A 15 10.23 12.52 -16.37
N PRO A 16 11.43 12.32 -15.79
CA PRO A 16 12.17 11.08 -16.00
C PRO A 16 11.39 9.90 -15.41
N TYR A 17 11.39 8.78 -16.12
CA TYR A 17 10.83 7.53 -15.63
C TYR A 17 11.80 6.89 -14.64
N HIS A 18 11.31 6.63 -13.44
CA HIS A 18 12.04 5.93 -12.39
C HIS A 18 11.69 4.44 -12.41
N ALA A 19 12.61 3.63 -12.94
CA ALA A 19 12.61 2.20 -12.69
C ALA A 19 12.95 1.95 -11.21
N ALA A 20 12.40 0.89 -10.61
CA ALA A 20 12.78 0.53 -9.25
C ALA A 20 13.70 -0.69 -9.29
N ASP A 21 14.84 -0.58 -8.62
CA ASP A 21 15.91 -1.58 -8.63
C ASP A 21 16.13 -2.24 -7.26
N THR A 22 15.32 -1.89 -6.26
CA THR A 22 15.46 -2.41 -4.89
C THR A 22 14.83 -3.80 -4.76
N SER A 23 15.55 -4.75 -4.16
CA SER A 23 15.02 -6.08 -3.84
C SER A 23 14.15 -6.04 -2.57
N SER A 24 13.15 -6.93 -2.51
CA SER A 24 12.30 -7.06 -1.32
C SER A 24 13.05 -7.72 -0.16
N SER A 25 12.83 -7.23 1.06
CA SER A 25 13.39 -7.80 2.29
C SER A 25 12.37 -7.84 3.41
N GLY A 26 12.57 -8.72 4.38
CA GLY A 26 11.68 -8.91 5.52
C GLY A 26 12.40 -8.71 6.84
N GLN A 27 11.80 -7.98 7.78
CA GLN A 27 12.35 -7.78 9.13
C GLN A 27 11.25 -7.57 10.17
N GLU A 28 11.57 -7.90 11.42
CA GLU A 28 10.75 -7.54 12.56
C GLU A 28 11.06 -6.09 13.00
N ILE A 29 10.02 -5.32 13.30
CA ILE A 29 10.11 -3.93 13.75
C ILE A 29 9.06 -3.65 14.82
N THR A 30 9.35 -2.72 15.73
CA THR A 30 8.38 -2.23 16.71
C THR A 30 7.86 -0.86 16.30
N LEU A 31 6.54 -0.72 16.13
CA LEU A 31 5.84 0.52 15.85
C LEU A 31 4.86 0.80 16.98
N GLU A 32 4.97 1.96 17.63
CA GLU A 32 4.07 2.40 18.71
C GLU A 32 3.88 1.36 19.85
N GLY A 33 4.95 0.60 20.14
CA GLY A 33 4.93 -0.45 21.17
C GLY A 33 4.37 -1.80 20.72
N GLU A 34 4.00 -1.96 19.44
CA GLU A 34 3.55 -3.22 18.86
C GLU A 34 4.58 -3.78 17.86
N THR A 35 4.77 -5.10 17.89
CA THR A 35 5.66 -5.81 16.96
C THR A 35 4.97 -6.08 15.62
N TYR A 36 5.65 -5.73 14.53
CA TYR A 36 5.26 -5.96 13.15
C TYR A 36 6.34 -6.71 12.39
N TYR A 37 5.92 -7.54 11.44
CA TYR A 37 6.79 -7.97 10.35
C TYR A 37 6.62 -6.99 9.19
N LYS A 38 7.71 -6.30 8.82
CA LYS A 38 7.80 -5.41 7.66
C LYS A 38 8.33 -6.18 6.46
N ILE A 39 7.61 -6.09 5.34
CA ILE A 39 8.12 -6.43 4.01
C ILE A 39 8.42 -5.12 3.28
N SER A 40 9.70 -4.87 3.03
CA SER A 40 10.16 -3.73 2.27
C SER A 40 10.04 -3.98 0.77
N ALA A 41 9.74 -2.94 0.00
CA ALA A 41 9.55 -3.02 -1.46
C ALA A 41 8.56 -4.14 -1.86
N VAL A 42 7.41 -4.19 -1.18
CA VAL A 42 6.39 -5.25 -1.35
C VAL A 42 5.82 -5.31 -2.76
N ASP A 43 5.80 -4.16 -3.46
CA ASP A 43 5.35 -4.01 -4.84
C ASP A 43 6.30 -4.65 -5.88
N ARG A 44 7.44 -5.16 -5.42
CA ARG A 44 8.38 -5.97 -6.22
C ARG A 44 8.07 -7.47 -6.17
N MET A 45 7.16 -7.87 -5.29
CA MET A 45 6.65 -9.23 -5.23
C MET A 45 5.37 -9.33 -6.07
N ARG A 46 5.07 -10.52 -6.61
CA ARG A 46 3.72 -10.79 -7.11
C ARG A 46 2.73 -10.55 -5.95
N PRO A 47 1.62 -9.83 -6.18
CA PRO A 47 0.63 -9.63 -5.14
C PRO A 47 0.21 -10.98 -4.52
N PHE A 48 0.16 -11.01 -3.19
CA PHE A 48 -0.21 -12.19 -2.42
C PHE A 48 -1.35 -11.87 -1.48
N PHE A 49 -2.11 -12.90 -1.11
CA PHE A 49 -3.37 -12.76 -0.40
C PHE A 49 -3.21 -13.05 1.10
N MET A 50 -3.90 -12.28 1.94
CA MET A 50 -3.84 -12.39 3.39
C MET A 50 -5.25 -12.41 3.98
N SER A 51 -5.38 -13.08 5.13
CA SER A 51 -6.52 -12.95 6.03
C SER A 51 -6.11 -12.11 7.24
N ILE A 52 -6.90 -11.10 7.58
CA ILE A 52 -6.71 -10.30 8.80
C ILE A 52 -7.70 -10.80 9.85
N VAL A 53 -7.17 -11.34 10.94
CA VAL A 53 -8.00 -12.00 11.96
C VAL A 53 -8.64 -10.98 12.89
N SER A 54 -9.76 -11.37 13.49
CA SER A 54 -10.47 -10.58 14.50
C SER A 54 -10.83 -11.47 15.68
N HIS A 55 -10.92 -10.87 16.87
CA HIS A 55 -11.44 -11.53 18.06
C HIS A 55 -12.99 -11.57 18.08
N SER A 56 -13.64 -10.85 17.17
CA SER A 56 -15.10 -10.79 17.00
C SER A 56 -15.49 -11.44 15.66
N ASP A 57 -16.59 -11.03 15.05
CA ASP A 57 -17.15 -11.63 13.82
C ASP A 57 -16.68 -10.95 12.52
N HIS A 58 -15.60 -10.18 12.54
CA HIS A 58 -15.07 -9.54 11.33
C HIS A 58 -14.31 -10.55 10.48
N TRP A 59 -14.49 -10.45 9.17
CA TRP A 59 -13.66 -11.11 8.18
C TRP A 59 -13.08 -10.06 7.24
N MET A 60 -11.79 -10.18 6.91
CA MET A 60 -11.12 -9.33 5.93
C MET A 60 -10.11 -10.17 5.16
N PHE A 61 -10.32 -10.24 3.85
CA PHE A 61 -9.41 -10.83 2.89
C PHE A 61 -8.80 -9.70 2.07
N ILE A 62 -7.47 -9.57 2.10
CA ILE A 62 -6.77 -8.42 1.53
C ILE A 62 -5.49 -8.86 0.84
N ALA A 63 -5.29 -8.37 -0.38
CA ALA A 63 -4.08 -8.55 -1.16
C ALA A 63 -2.99 -7.55 -0.74
N SER A 64 -1.72 -7.90 -0.95
CA SER A 64 -0.59 -7.03 -0.64
C SER A 64 -0.52 -5.74 -1.47
N ASN A 65 -1.34 -5.62 -2.54
CA ASN A 65 -1.54 -4.38 -3.30
C ASN A 65 -2.70 -3.52 -2.77
N GLY A 66 -3.38 -3.94 -1.70
CA GLY A 66 -4.47 -3.19 -1.05
C GLY A 66 -5.88 -3.55 -1.53
N GLY A 67 -6.04 -4.36 -2.58
CA GLY A 67 -7.34 -4.89 -2.99
C GLY A 67 -7.94 -5.76 -1.88
N LEU A 68 -9.20 -5.55 -1.53
CA LEU A 68 -9.82 -6.24 -0.39
C LEU A 68 -11.30 -6.57 -0.57
N SER A 69 -11.71 -7.59 0.18
CA SER A 69 -13.09 -7.83 0.56
C SER A 69 -13.17 -7.95 2.09
N ALA A 70 -14.17 -7.33 2.70
CA ALA A 70 -14.32 -7.34 4.15
C ALA A 70 -15.79 -7.25 4.54
N GLY A 71 -16.13 -7.75 5.72
CA GLY A 71 -17.48 -7.70 6.28
C GLY A 71 -17.54 -8.28 7.68
N ARG A 72 -18.75 -8.45 8.21
CA ARG A 72 -18.97 -9.12 9.50
C ARG A 72 -19.85 -10.35 9.29
N LYS A 73 -19.75 -11.34 10.18
CA LYS A 73 -20.55 -12.59 10.19
C LYS A 73 -20.36 -13.49 8.98
N ASN A 74 -20.75 -13.07 7.77
CA ASN A 74 -20.61 -13.83 6.52
C ASN A 74 -20.64 -12.89 5.29
N SER A 75 -20.59 -13.45 4.08
CA SER A 75 -20.55 -12.71 2.81
C SER A 75 -21.79 -11.86 2.52
N ASP A 76 -22.95 -12.18 3.10
CA ASP A 76 -24.18 -11.41 2.88
C ASP A 76 -24.16 -10.05 3.59
N PHE A 77 -23.22 -9.87 4.53
CA PHE A 77 -22.97 -8.61 5.26
C PHE A 77 -21.60 -8.03 4.91
N ALA A 78 -21.26 -8.08 3.62
CA ALA A 78 -20.03 -7.53 3.08
C ALA A 78 -20.06 -5.99 3.03
N LEU A 79 -18.97 -5.37 3.49
CA LEU A 79 -18.66 -3.94 3.31
C LEU A 79 -18.09 -3.68 1.90
N PHE A 80 -17.25 -4.59 1.41
CA PHE A 80 -16.71 -4.56 0.05
C PHE A 80 -17.10 -5.86 -0.67
N PRO A 81 -17.40 -5.83 -1.98
CA PRO A 81 -17.91 -7.00 -2.71
C PRO A 81 -17.11 -8.29 -2.45
N TYR A 82 -17.82 -9.39 -2.23
CA TYR A 82 -17.21 -10.69 -1.99
C TYR A 82 -17.02 -11.43 -3.32
N TYR A 83 -15.77 -11.47 -3.79
CA TYR A 83 -15.36 -12.15 -5.02
C TYR A 83 -14.19 -13.11 -4.77
N THR A 84 -13.78 -13.81 -5.80
CA THR A 84 -12.56 -14.64 -5.78
C THR A 84 -11.31 -13.76 -5.62
N ASP A 85 -10.25 -14.33 -5.07
CA ASP A 85 -9.03 -13.62 -4.68
C ASP A 85 -8.32 -12.94 -5.85
N ASP A 86 -8.33 -13.56 -7.04
CA ASP A 86 -7.87 -12.97 -8.30
C ASP A 86 -8.59 -11.64 -8.59
N LYS A 87 -9.93 -11.63 -8.59
CA LYS A 87 -10.75 -10.44 -8.85
C LYS A 87 -10.60 -9.38 -7.77
N ILE A 88 -10.48 -9.79 -6.50
CA ILE A 88 -10.23 -8.86 -5.39
C ILE A 88 -8.88 -8.17 -5.59
N THR A 89 -7.85 -8.92 -5.98
CA THR A 89 -6.50 -8.38 -6.23
C THR A 89 -6.49 -7.40 -7.41
N GLU A 90 -7.22 -7.71 -8.49
CA GLU A 90 -7.36 -6.84 -9.67
C GLU A 90 -8.17 -5.56 -9.40
N ALA A 91 -9.06 -5.59 -8.40
CA ALA A 91 -9.96 -4.48 -8.07
C ALA A 91 -9.32 -3.38 -7.19
N ALA A 92 -8.02 -3.43 -6.89
CA ALA A 92 -7.35 -2.49 -5.98
C ALA A 92 -7.49 -1.00 -6.39
N GLU A 93 -7.67 -0.73 -7.68
CA GLU A 93 -7.87 0.64 -8.20
C GLU A 93 -9.31 1.15 -8.09
N THR A 94 -10.29 0.28 -7.92
CA THR A 94 -11.73 0.61 -7.97
C THR A 94 -12.48 0.30 -6.68
N THR A 95 -11.92 -0.54 -5.81
CA THR A 95 -12.57 -1.01 -4.57
C THR A 95 -11.62 -0.87 -3.39
N GLY A 96 -12.06 -0.19 -2.33
CA GLY A 96 -11.33 -0.10 -1.08
C GLY A 96 -10.65 1.24 -0.82
N SER A 97 -9.37 1.19 -0.44
CA SER A 97 -8.59 2.37 -0.06
C SER A 97 -8.13 3.14 -1.29
N LYS A 98 -8.46 4.44 -1.37
CA LYS A 98 -7.93 5.36 -2.39
C LYS A 98 -7.53 6.67 -1.72
N THR A 99 -6.35 7.17 -2.07
CA THR A 99 -5.83 8.46 -1.60
C THR A 99 -5.25 9.21 -2.79
N ILE A 100 -5.57 10.50 -2.92
CA ILE A 100 -5.07 11.38 -3.97
C ILE A 100 -4.65 12.69 -3.30
N VAL A 101 -3.43 13.12 -3.56
CA VAL A 101 -2.82 14.30 -2.94
C VAL A 101 -2.33 15.25 -4.04
N LEU A 102 -2.68 16.52 -3.92
CA LEU A 102 -2.08 17.60 -4.70
C LEU A 102 -1.08 18.32 -3.80
N VAL A 103 0.19 18.30 -4.19
CA VAL A 103 1.30 18.93 -3.46
C VAL A 103 1.69 20.21 -4.18
N ASP A 104 1.62 21.33 -3.48
CA ASP A 104 2.06 22.62 -4.01
C ASP A 104 3.58 22.78 -3.79
N SER A 105 4.33 22.95 -4.89
CA SER A 105 5.77 23.18 -4.89
C SER A 105 6.14 24.56 -5.42
N GLY A 106 5.23 25.54 -5.28
CA GLY A 106 5.39 26.91 -5.75
C GLY A 106 5.08 27.06 -7.24
N GLN A 107 6.00 26.64 -8.12
CA GLN A 107 5.83 26.77 -9.58
C GLN A 107 4.93 25.69 -10.18
N HIS A 108 4.73 24.58 -9.45
CA HIS A 108 3.97 23.44 -9.92
C HIS A 108 3.04 22.92 -8.82
N ARG A 109 1.91 22.34 -9.24
CA ARG A 109 1.08 21.47 -8.40
C ARG A 109 1.28 20.04 -8.87
N LEU A 110 1.84 19.22 -8.01
CA LEU A 110 2.26 17.85 -8.29
C LEU A 110 1.16 16.89 -7.81
N LEU A 111 0.79 15.92 -8.64
CA LEU A 111 -0.23 14.93 -8.33
C LEU A 111 0.41 13.63 -7.86
N TRP A 112 0.15 13.25 -6.61
CA TRP A 112 0.59 11.99 -6.04
C TRP A 112 -0.60 11.12 -5.63
N GLN A 113 -0.60 9.87 -6.07
CA GLN A 113 -1.64 8.88 -5.77
C GLN A 113 -0.97 7.67 -5.10
N PRO A 114 -0.71 7.72 -3.79
CA PRO A 114 0.00 6.64 -3.12
C PRO A 114 -0.74 5.31 -3.27
N LEU A 115 0.03 4.24 -3.46
CA LEU A 115 -0.41 2.85 -3.61
C LEU A 115 -1.21 2.56 -4.89
N SER A 116 -1.31 3.54 -5.80
CA SER A 116 -1.93 3.38 -7.12
C SER A 116 -0.88 3.16 -8.22
N ASP A 117 -1.22 2.42 -9.27
CA ASP A 117 -0.36 2.18 -10.42
C ASP A 117 -0.61 3.16 -11.59
N GLN A 118 -1.59 4.07 -11.47
CA GLN A 118 -1.97 5.04 -12.52
C GLN A 118 -0.82 5.99 -12.95
N ASN A 119 0.09 6.33 -12.03
CA ASN A 119 1.22 7.23 -12.28
C ASN A 119 2.58 6.55 -12.01
N LYS A 120 2.66 5.23 -12.25
CA LYS A 120 3.85 4.44 -11.93
C LYS A 120 5.09 4.94 -12.67
N GLY A 121 6.17 5.12 -11.92
CA GLY A 121 7.46 5.58 -12.43
C GLY A 121 7.60 7.09 -12.60
N VAL A 122 6.58 7.89 -12.28
CA VAL A 122 6.71 9.36 -12.22
C VAL A 122 7.56 9.79 -11.02
N TYR A 123 7.46 9.07 -9.90
CA TYR A 123 8.20 9.37 -8.68
C TYR A 123 9.08 8.20 -8.25
N ARG A 124 10.18 8.51 -7.56
CA ARG A 124 10.95 7.56 -6.75
C ARG A 124 10.16 7.21 -5.50
N ILE A 125 9.56 6.02 -5.50
CA ILE A 125 8.73 5.52 -4.40
C ILE A 125 9.26 4.22 -3.81
N GLU A 126 8.98 4.02 -2.53
CA GLU A 126 9.16 2.76 -1.82
C GLU A 126 7.83 2.34 -1.18
N ARG A 127 7.36 1.13 -1.46
CA ARG A 127 6.13 0.58 -0.87
C ARG A 127 6.46 -0.49 0.14
N ASN A 128 5.93 -0.33 1.35
CA ASN A 128 6.16 -1.24 2.46
C ASN A 128 4.84 -1.78 2.99
N LEU A 129 4.84 -3.04 3.41
CA LEU A 129 3.69 -3.70 4.02
C LEU A 129 4.08 -4.20 5.40
N TYR A 130 3.22 -3.96 6.38
CA TYR A 130 3.44 -4.41 7.74
C TYR A 130 2.24 -5.22 8.21
N LYS A 131 2.49 -6.34 8.89
CA LYS A 131 1.45 -7.09 9.59
C LYS A 131 1.90 -7.34 11.03
N ASN A 132 1.06 -7.03 12.00
CA ASN A 132 1.45 -7.22 13.39
C ASN A 132 1.56 -8.71 13.76
N ALA A 133 2.25 -8.99 14.86
CA ALA A 133 2.49 -10.34 15.35
C ALA A 133 1.18 -11.12 15.60
N PHE A 134 0.11 -10.42 16.02
CA PHE A 134 -1.21 -11.02 16.24
C PHE A 134 -2.02 -11.27 14.94
N GLY A 135 -1.59 -10.70 13.81
CA GLY A 135 -2.28 -10.83 12.52
C GLY A 135 -3.60 -10.08 12.40
N ASN A 136 -3.93 -9.18 13.33
CA ASN A 136 -5.19 -8.43 13.36
C ASN A 136 -5.07 -6.98 12.91
N LYS A 137 -3.85 -6.53 12.57
CA LYS A 137 -3.57 -5.22 11.98
C LYS A 137 -2.66 -5.37 10.77
N VAL A 138 -2.96 -4.61 9.73
CA VAL A 138 -2.14 -4.49 8.52
C VAL A 138 -1.95 -3.02 8.17
N ILE A 139 -0.75 -2.65 7.79
CA ILE A 139 -0.35 -1.29 7.42
C ILE A 139 0.22 -1.32 6.00
N PHE A 140 -0.25 -0.39 5.18
CA PHE A 140 0.30 -0.09 3.87
C PHE A 140 1.00 1.27 3.93
N GLU A 141 2.20 1.35 3.40
CA GLU A 141 3.01 2.57 3.37
C GLU A 141 3.55 2.79 1.96
N GLU A 142 3.53 4.06 1.52
CA GLU A 142 4.33 4.51 0.39
C GLU A 142 5.12 5.75 0.80
N VAL A 143 6.44 5.66 0.66
CA VAL A 143 7.37 6.79 0.78
C VAL A 143 7.59 7.35 -0.62
N ASN A 144 7.40 8.65 -0.80
CA ASN A 144 7.73 9.38 -2.03
C ASN A 144 8.95 10.25 -1.78
N HIS A 145 10.11 9.82 -2.30
CA HIS A 145 11.40 10.47 -2.06
C HIS A 145 11.56 11.79 -2.81
N ASP A 146 10.80 12.02 -3.88
CA ASP A 146 10.87 13.27 -4.64
C ASP A 146 10.06 14.38 -3.99
N LEU A 147 8.94 14.01 -3.33
CA LEU A 147 8.11 14.94 -2.58
C LEU A 147 8.52 15.08 -1.12
N GLY A 148 9.35 14.17 -0.59
CA GLY A 148 9.71 14.13 0.83
C GLY A 148 8.49 13.86 1.71
N LEU A 149 7.59 12.98 1.26
CA LEU A 149 6.35 12.66 1.93
C LEU A 149 6.18 11.14 2.10
N THR A 150 5.61 10.74 3.24
CA THR A 150 5.20 9.37 3.49
C THR A 150 3.70 9.31 3.76
N PHE A 151 3.00 8.44 3.04
CA PHE A 151 1.60 8.12 3.30
C PHE A 151 1.48 6.71 3.84
N GLN A 152 0.73 6.57 4.92
CA GLN A 152 0.49 5.30 5.59
C GLN A 152 -1.00 5.16 5.88
N TYR A 153 -1.56 3.96 5.69
CA TYR A 153 -2.84 3.61 6.29
C TYR A 153 -2.82 2.23 6.94
N GLN A 154 -3.55 2.09 8.04
CA GLN A 154 -3.72 0.85 8.80
C GLN A 154 -5.18 0.42 8.78
N TRP A 155 -5.42 -0.87 8.58
CA TRP A 155 -6.70 -1.52 8.91
C TRP A 155 -6.63 -2.23 10.26
N ALA A 156 -7.66 -2.06 11.07
CA ALA A 156 -7.89 -2.79 12.30
C ALA A 156 -9.40 -3.04 12.52
N ALA A 157 -9.74 -4.10 13.24
CA ALA A 157 -11.12 -4.36 13.66
C ALA A 157 -11.43 -3.73 15.02
N SER A 158 -12.67 -3.28 15.19
CA SER A 158 -13.25 -2.81 16.44
C SER A 158 -14.64 -3.42 16.59
N GLU A 159 -14.88 -4.19 17.66
CA GLU A 159 -16.20 -4.78 17.92
C GLU A 159 -17.33 -3.74 17.86
N ARG A 160 -17.09 -2.56 18.46
CA ARG A 160 -18.05 -1.47 18.55
C ARG A 160 -18.22 -0.68 17.25
N TYR A 161 -17.13 -0.44 16.52
CA TYR A 161 -17.12 0.51 15.40
C TYR A 161 -16.96 -0.15 14.01
N GLY A 162 -16.79 -1.48 13.96
CA GLY A 162 -16.54 -2.20 12.70
C GLY A 162 -15.07 -2.10 12.28
N PHE A 163 -14.83 -1.72 11.03
CA PHE A 163 -13.48 -1.56 10.49
C PHE A 163 -12.96 -0.14 10.68
N VAL A 164 -11.75 -0.01 11.24
CA VAL A 164 -11.09 1.28 11.45
C VAL A 164 -9.93 1.39 10.46
N ARG A 165 -9.99 2.42 9.60
CA ARG A 165 -8.88 2.83 8.73
C ARG A 165 -8.19 4.06 9.32
N HIS A 166 -7.02 3.88 9.91
CA HIS A 166 -6.20 4.99 10.40
C HIS A 166 -5.26 5.43 9.28
N ALA A 167 -5.32 6.70 8.84
CA ALA A 167 -4.45 7.23 7.79
C ALA A 167 -3.53 8.33 8.35
N LYS A 168 -2.29 8.38 7.88
CA LYS A 168 -1.27 9.35 8.28
C LYS A 168 -0.50 9.82 7.06
N LEU A 169 -0.27 11.14 6.99
CA LEU A 169 0.59 11.78 6.01
C LEU A 169 1.65 12.58 6.77
N THR A 170 2.91 12.32 6.50
CA THR A 170 4.04 12.99 7.17
C THR A 170 5.07 13.48 6.17
N ALA A 171 5.74 14.59 6.51
CA ALA A 171 7.00 14.95 5.89
C ALA A 171 8.09 13.95 6.33
N THR A 172 8.95 13.57 5.39
CA THR A 172 10.09 12.66 5.60
C THR A 172 11.35 13.44 5.92
#